data_AF-A0A7J4SVM2-F1
#
_entry.id   AF-A0A7J4SVM2-F1
#
_cell.length_a   1.000
_cell.length_b   1.000
_cell.length_c   1.000
_cell.angle_alpha   90.00
_cell.angle_beta   90.00
_cell.angle_gamma   90.00
#
_symmetry.space_group_name_H-M   'P 1'
#
loop_
_entity.id
_entity.type
_entity.pdbx_description
1 polymer ?
#
loop_
_entity_poly.entity_id
_entity_poly.type
_entity_poly.pdbx_seq_one_letter_code
_entity_poly.pdbx_strand_id
1 'polypeptide(L)'
;MDSSGRVYVPSVLEAGGNAIGMGCFSTEQIAWEVLKTFLGKSEQMNLEQATIVAWDVDVVGENGMTVLTTLEGKICPVCQRRTFWVDLEHLSALCYGSQCSAWIEQSTVDPEIIDCGWPPLRFLKQVKDIEEAYNELRTIGADVLASIDEHSDAVTQTLYDSTNQVTE
;
A
#
# COMPACT_ATOMS: atom_id res chain seq x y z
N MET A 1 39.57 -13.82 6.90
CA MET A 1 38.23 -14.38 7.07
C MET A 1 37.43 -13.80 5.94
N ASP A 2 36.98 -14.65 5.01
CA ASP A 2 36.04 -14.22 3.99
C ASP A 2 34.82 -13.67 4.73
N SER A 3 34.43 -12.44 4.44
CA SER A 3 33.15 -11.93 4.95
C SER A 3 32.08 -12.84 4.34
N SER A 4 31.41 -13.64 5.17
CA SER A 4 30.24 -14.40 4.74
C SER A 4 29.32 -13.45 3.97
N GLY A 5 28.98 -13.83 2.74
CA GLY A 5 28.10 -13.02 1.90
C GLY A 5 26.77 -12.83 2.60
N ARG A 6 26.14 -11.66 2.43
CA ARG A 6 24.77 -11.41 2.87
C ARG A 6 23.85 -11.38 1.66
N VAL A 7 22.70 -12.06 1.76
CA VAL A 7 21.64 -12.02 0.75
C VAL A 7 20.36 -11.48 1.35
N TYR A 8 19.53 -10.88 0.52
CA TYR A 8 18.28 -10.24 0.88
C TYR A 8 17.13 -10.97 0.22
N VAL A 9 16.20 -11.45 1.02
CA VAL A 9 15.15 -12.38 0.61
C VAL A 9 13.79 -11.71 0.84
N PRO A 10 13.20 -11.09 -0.21
CA PRO A 10 11.84 -10.59 -0.15
C PRO A 10 10.84 -11.74 -0.29
N SER A 11 9.80 -11.70 0.53
CA SER A 11 8.70 -12.66 0.49
C SER A 11 7.37 -12.02 0.86
N VAL A 12 6.27 -12.67 0.47
CA VAL A 12 4.92 -12.32 0.91
C VAL A 12 4.23 -13.54 1.50
N LEU A 13 3.29 -13.29 2.40
CA LEU A 13 2.39 -14.27 2.96
C LEU A 13 0.99 -14.05 2.41
N GLU A 14 0.41 -15.09 1.83
CA GLU A 14 -1.01 -15.16 1.47
C GLU A 14 -1.86 -15.55 2.66
N ALA A 15 -3.14 -15.14 2.62
CA ALA A 15 -4.15 -15.63 3.53
C ALA A 15 -4.19 -17.16 3.53
N GLY A 16 -4.16 -17.74 4.73
CA GLY A 16 -4.03 -19.20 4.91
C GLY A 16 -2.59 -19.68 5.06
N GLY A 17 -1.61 -18.78 5.08
CA GLY A 17 -0.23 -19.06 5.50
C GLY A 17 0.70 -19.55 4.39
N ASN A 18 0.30 -19.45 3.12
CA ASN A 18 1.18 -19.79 2.01
C ASN A 18 2.23 -18.67 1.79
N ALA A 19 3.50 -19.00 1.87
CA ALA A 19 4.58 -18.05 1.66
C ALA A 19 5.10 -18.11 0.21
N ILE A 20 5.24 -16.93 -0.42
CA ILE A 20 5.80 -16.79 -1.77
C ILE A 20 7.13 -16.04 -1.65
N GLY A 21 8.23 -16.74 -1.90
CA GLY A 21 9.56 -16.14 -2.02
C GLY A 21 9.77 -15.55 -3.41
N MET A 22 10.41 -14.37 -3.48
CA MET A 22 10.63 -13.65 -4.75
C MET A 22 12.08 -13.73 -5.24
N GLY A 23 12.94 -14.47 -4.53
CA GLY A 23 14.35 -14.68 -4.87
C GLY A 23 15.30 -14.29 -3.74
N CYS A 24 16.60 -14.39 -4.03
CA CYS A 24 17.68 -13.97 -3.14
C CYS A 24 18.56 -12.97 -3.88
N PHE A 25 18.78 -11.79 -3.30
CA PHE A 25 19.47 -10.68 -3.94
C PHE A 25 20.72 -10.29 -3.17
N SER A 26 21.74 -9.78 -3.85
CA SER A 26 23.02 -9.38 -3.23
C SER A 26 22.96 -8.02 -2.54
N THR A 27 21.89 -7.25 -2.73
CA THR A 27 21.70 -5.92 -2.12
C THR A 27 20.26 -5.73 -1.67
N GLU A 28 20.05 -4.98 -0.59
CA GLU A 28 18.72 -4.65 -0.07
C GLU A 28 17.89 -3.86 -1.09
N GLN A 29 18.51 -2.93 -1.81
CA GLN A 29 17.83 -2.09 -2.81
C GLN A 29 17.12 -2.93 -3.87
N ILE A 30 17.80 -3.92 -4.46
CA ILE A 30 17.19 -4.80 -5.47
C ILE A 30 16.04 -5.61 -4.86
N ALA A 31 16.21 -6.13 -3.63
CA ALA A 31 15.14 -6.85 -2.95
C ALA A 31 13.89 -5.97 -2.75
N TRP A 32 14.08 -4.70 -2.38
CA TRP A 32 13.01 -3.71 -2.29
C TRP A 32 12.33 -3.45 -3.64
N GLU A 33 13.10 -3.22 -4.70
CA GLU A 33 12.53 -2.97 -6.04
C GLU A 33 11.69 -4.16 -6.54
N VAL A 34 12.15 -5.39 -6.30
CA VAL A 34 11.42 -6.62 -6.63
C VAL A 34 10.14 -6.72 -5.79
N LEU A 35 10.24 -6.50 -4.47
CA LEU A 35 9.07 -6.53 -3.59
C LEU A 35 8.03 -5.51 -4.04
N LYS A 36 8.41 -4.24 -4.22
CA LYS A 36 7.53 -3.15 -4.66
C LYS A 36 6.82 -3.47 -5.98
N THR A 37 7.57 -4.02 -6.93
CA THR A 37 7.03 -4.44 -8.23
C THR A 37 6.00 -5.57 -8.05
N PHE A 38 6.28 -6.52 -7.17
CA PHE A 38 5.34 -7.61 -6.86
C PHE A 38 4.07 -7.09 -6.18
N LEU A 39 4.20 -6.18 -5.20
CA LEU A 39 3.07 -5.58 -4.48
C LEU A 39 2.13 -4.81 -5.41
N GLY A 40 2.59 -4.34 -6.57
CA GLY A 40 1.73 -3.80 -7.63
C GLY A 40 0.65 -4.77 -8.15
N LYS A 41 0.81 -6.08 -7.90
CA LYS A 41 -0.17 -7.12 -8.24
C LYS A 41 -1.10 -7.48 -7.07
N SER A 42 -0.95 -6.84 -5.91
CA SER A 42 -1.66 -7.24 -4.70
C SER A 42 -3.18 -7.12 -4.83
N GLU A 43 -3.70 -6.32 -5.77
CA GLU A 43 -5.14 -6.25 -6.04
C GLU A 43 -5.73 -7.55 -6.62
N GLN A 44 -4.89 -8.42 -7.18
CA GLN A 44 -5.29 -9.69 -7.81
C GLN A 44 -5.02 -10.90 -6.92
N MET A 45 -4.48 -10.67 -5.72
CA MET A 45 -4.01 -11.69 -4.79
C MET A 45 -4.56 -11.43 -3.39
N ASN A 46 -4.60 -12.45 -2.54
CA ASN A 46 -5.02 -12.28 -1.15
C ASN A 46 -3.81 -12.27 -0.21
N LEU A 47 -2.97 -11.24 -0.35
CA LEU A 47 -1.74 -11.08 0.43
C LEU A 47 -2.04 -10.38 1.76
N GLU A 48 -1.42 -10.84 2.85
CA GLU A 48 -1.62 -10.31 4.20
C GLU A 48 -0.36 -9.64 4.76
N GLN A 49 0.82 -10.14 4.40
CA GLN A 49 2.09 -9.64 4.92
C GLN A 49 3.16 -9.69 3.83
N ALA A 50 4.12 -8.77 3.91
CA ALA A 50 5.36 -8.82 3.13
C ALA A 50 6.55 -8.64 4.06
N THR A 51 7.69 -9.23 3.71
CA THR A 51 8.93 -9.11 4.49
C THR A 51 10.13 -9.01 3.58
N ILE A 52 11.18 -8.36 4.07
CA ILE A 52 12.55 -8.54 3.55
C ILE A 52 13.40 -9.03 4.71
N VAL A 53 14.07 -10.15 4.49
CA VAL A 53 14.93 -10.77 5.48
C VAL A 53 16.35 -10.85 4.92
N ALA A 54 17.33 -10.35 5.67
CA ALA A 54 18.73 -10.60 5.38
C ALA A 54 19.15 -11.96 5.93
N TRP A 55 19.85 -12.73 5.09
CA TRP A 55 20.43 -14.02 5.44
C TRP A 55 21.94 -13.96 5.25
N ASP A 56 22.67 -14.34 6.29
CA ASP A 56 24.12 -14.51 6.24
C ASP A 56 24.44 -15.91 5.70
N VAL A 57 25.20 -15.95 4.61
CA VAL A 57 25.58 -17.19 3.92
C VAL A 57 26.51 -18.00 4.83
N ASP A 58 26.30 -19.32 4.82
CA ASP A 58 27.02 -20.31 5.66
C ASP A 58 26.81 -20.16 7.18
N VAL A 59 25.78 -19.41 7.60
CA VAL A 59 25.36 -19.32 9.00
C VAL A 59 24.09 -20.14 9.22
N VAL A 60 24.09 -21.01 10.23
CA VAL A 60 22.97 -21.91 10.53
C VAL A 60 22.15 -21.37 11.71
N GLY A 61 20.82 -21.47 11.57
CA GLY A 61 19.87 -21.09 12.62
C GLY A 61 19.53 -19.60 12.63
N GLU A 62 18.81 -19.16 13.66
CA GLU A 62 18.28 -17.79 13.78
C GLU A 62 19.38 -16.72 13.78
N ASN A 63 20.60 -17.07 14.18
CA ASN A 63 21.75 -16.16 14.17
C ASN A 63 22.17 -15.70 12.76
N GLY A 64 21.77 -16.43 11.72
CA GLY A 64 22.03 -16.06 10.33
C GLY A 64 20.92 -15.22 9.70
N MET A 65 19.86 -14.89 10.44
CA MET A 65 18.67 -14.24 9.91
C MET A 65 18.42 -12.90 10.60
N THR A 66 18.19 -11.86 9.82
CA THR A 66 17.76 -10.54 10.32
C THR A 66 16.55 -10.08 9.52
N VAL A 67 15.39 -9.94 10.19
CA VAL A 67 14.21 -9.32 9.56
C VAL A 67 14.49 -7.83 9.44
N LEU A 68 14.49 -7.30 8.21
CA LEU A 68 14.78 -5.89 7.93
C LEU A 68 13.50 -5.06 7.87
N THR A 69 12.42 -5.63 7.36
CA THR A 69 11.11 -4.99 7.32
C THR A 69 10.00 -6.02 7.38
N THR A 70 8.87 -5.61 7.93
CA THR A 70 7.59 -6.29 7.84
C THR A 70 6.52 -5.28 7.46
N LEU A 71 5.84 -5.53 6.35
CA LEU A 71 4.72 -4.73 5.88
C LEU A 71 3.41 -5.50 6.05
N GLU A 72 2.39 -4.82 6.54
CA GLU A 72 1.04 -5.37 6.63
C GLU A 72 0.19 -4.92 5.45
N GLY A 73 -0.50 -5.88 4.82
CA GLY A 73 -1.46 -5.63 3.75
C GLY A 73 -2.83 -5.26 4.32
N LYS A 74 -3.22 -3.99 4.16
CA LYS A 74 -4.51 -3.45 4.60
C LYS A 74 -5.39 -3.04 3.41
N ILE A 75 -6.66 -2.81 3.71
CA ILE A 75 -7.60 -2.17 2.78
C ILE A 75 -7.22 -0.69 2.68
N CYS A 76 -7.05 -0.20 1.45
CA CYS A 76 -6.75 1.21 1.22
C CYS A 76 -7.93 2.08 1.67
N PRO A 77 -7.72 3.10 2.53
CA PRO A 77 -8.79 3.97 2.99
C PRO A 77 -9.40 4.80 1.87
N VAL A 78 -8.68 4.99 0.77
CA VAL A 78 -9.12 5.75 -0.40
C VAL A 78 -9.86 4.86 -1.39
N CYS A 79 -9.18 3.88 -1.99
CA CYS A 79 -9.75 3.11 -3.09
C CYS A 79 -10.41 1.79 -2.66
N GLN A 80 -10.47 1.49 -1.36
CA GLN A 80 -11.14 0.32 -0.78
C GLN A 80 -10.63 -1.05 -1.28
N ARG A 81 -9.47 -1.09 -1.95
CA ARG A 81 -8.81 -2.32 -2.40
C ARG A 81 -7.73 -2.75 -1.40
N ARG A 82 -7.48 -4.05 -1.24
CA ARG A 82 -6.40 -4.62 -0.42
C ARG A 82 -5.03 -4.42 -1.08
N THR A 83 -4.57 -3.18 -1.09
CA THR A 83 -3.34 -2.74 -1.79
C THR A 83 -2.55 -1.72 -0.99
N PHE A 84 -2.94 -1.48 0.26
CA PHE A 84 -2.30 -0.50 1.14
C PHE A 84 -1.34 -1.20 2.07
N TRP A 85 -0.05 -1.00 1.85
CA TRP A 85 1.01 -1.72 2.54
C TRP A 85 1.64 -0.81 3.58
N VAL A 86 1.67 -1.27 4.83
CA VAL A 86 1.97 -0.44 6.01
C VAL A 86 3.20 -0.97 6.72
N ASP A 87 4.21 -0.13 6.89
CA ASP A 87 5.31 -0.33 7.82
C ASP A 87 4.96 0.39 9.15
N LEU A 88 4.64 -0.40 10.18
CA LEU A 88 4.29 0.14 11.50
C LEU A 88 5.52 0.62 12.28
N GLU A 89 6.72 0.16 11.95
CA GLU A 89 7.95 0.57 12.61
C GLU A 89 8.39 1.94 12.12
N HIS A 90 8.33 2.16 10.81
CA HIS A 90 8.72 3.41 10.16
C HIS A 90 7.55 4.38 9.95
N LEU A 91 6.36 4.04 10.44
CA LEU A 91 5.12 4.83 10.27
C LEU A 91 4.89 5.27 8.82
N SER A 92 5.10 4.35 7.89
CA SER A 92 4.92 4.61 6.46
C SER A 92 3.90 3.67 5.85
N ALA A 93 3.16 4.14 4.85
CA ALA A 93 2.24 3.32 4.11
C ALA A 93 2.08 3.80 2.66
N LEU A 94 1.85 2.88 1.74
CA LEU A 94 1.62 3.19 0.34
C LEU A 94 0.59 2.27 -0.29
N CYS A 95 -0.32 2.85 -1.07
CA CYS A 95 -1.23 2.13 -1.95
C CYS A 95 -0.54 1.75 -3.26
N TYR A 96 -0.31 0.46 -3.48
CA TYR A 96 0.23 -0.06 -4.74
C TYR A 96 -0.85 -0.32 -5.80
N GLY A 97 -2.11 0.00 -5.51
CA GLY A 97 -3.20 -0.09 -6.48
C GLY A 97 -2.95 0.82 -7.68
N SER A 98 -3.16 0.28 -8.88
CA SER A 98 -2.78 0.86 -10.19
C SER A 98 -3.21 2.31 -10.46
N GLN A 99 -4.21 2.84 -9.75
CA GLN A 99 -4.74 4.20 -9.94
C GLN A 99 -4.84 5.02 -8.65
N CYS A 100 -4.36 4.52 -7.51
CA CYS A 100 -4.55 5.20 -6.23
C CYS A 100 -3.30 5.95 -5.78
N SER A 101 -2.23 5.23 -5.41
CA SER A 101 -0.99 5.83 -4.89
C SER A 101 -1.19 6.72 -3.64
N ALA A 102 -2.27 6.52 -2.87
CA ALA A 102 -2.41 7.15 -1.56
C ALA A 102 -1.27 6.71 -0.64
N TRP A 103 -0.76 7.60 0.20
CA TRP A 103 0.41 7.33 1.03
C TRP A 103 0.34 8.03 2.39
N ILE A 104 1.09 7.50 3.35
CA ILE A 104 1.35 8.05 4.67
C ILE A 104 2.86 7.91 4.92
N GLU A 105 3.50 8.92 5.48
CA GLU A 105 4.92 8.86 5.84
C GLU A 105 5.20 9.77 7.03
N GLN A 106 6.10 9.37 7.92
CA GLN A 106 6.63 10.28 8.93
C GLN A 106 7.38 11.44 8.25
N SER A 107 7.16 12.66 8.70
CA SER A 107 7.77 13.81 8.08
C SER A 107 9.29 13.79 8.22
N THR A 108 9.98 14.11 7.13
CA THR A 108 11.46 14.22 7.12
C THR A 108 11.97 15.50 7.80
N VAL A 109 11.07 16.44 8.09
CA VAL A 109 11.38 17.73 8.73
C VAL A 109 11.09 17.69 10.23
N ASP A 110 9.98 17.08 10.63
CA ASP A 110 9.56 16.96 12.03
C ASP A 110 9.01 15.54 12.31
N PRO A 111 9.71 14.71 13.11
CA PRO A 111 9.29 13.34 13.36
C PRO A 111 8.00 13.23 14.20
N GLU A 112 7.52 14.33 14.80
CA GLU A 112 6.21 14.36 15.49
C GLU A 112 5.05 14.58 14.51
N ILE A 113 5.33 14.81 13.23
CA ILE A 113 4.35 15.03 12.17
C ILE A 113 4.28 13.82 11.25
N ILE A 114 3.06 13.43 10.91
CA ILE A 114 2.79 12.45 9.86
C ILE A 114 2.22 13.20 8.65
N ASP A 115 2.86 13.03 7.51
CA ASP A 115 2.38 13.50 6.21
C ASP A 115 1.50 12.41 5.57
N CYS A 116 0.39 12.81 4.96
CA CYS A 116 -0.42 11.91 4.15
C CYS A 116 -0.90 12.59 2.89
N GLY A 117 -1.06 11.81 1.81
CA GLY A 117 -1.40 12.37 0.53
C GLY A 117 -2.08 11.41 -0.43
N TRP A 118 -2.77 12.00 -1.40
CA TRP A 118 -3.38 11.27 -2.51
C TRP A 118 -3.13 12.02 -3.84
N PRO A 119 -2.12 11.59 -4.62
CA PRO A 119 -1.65 12.33 -5.80
C PRO A 119 -2.70 12.65 -6.87
N PRO A 120 -3.63 11.74 -7.23
CA PRO A 120 -4.69 12.02 -8.20
C PRO A 120 -5.52 13.28 -7.92
N LEU A 121 -5.69 13.66 -6.66
CA LEU A 121 -6.39 14.90 -6.27
C LEU A 121 -5.46 16.01 -5.77
N ARG A 122 -4.13 15.80 -5.81
CA ARG A 122 -3.15 16.69 -5.19
C ARG A 122 -3.47 16.97 -3.71
N PHE A 123 -4.08 16.00 -3.04
CA PHE A 123 -4.37 16.08 -1.62
C PHE A 123 -3.09 15.86 -0.82
N LEU A 124 -2.83 16.74 0.14
CA LEU A 124 -1.71 16.67 1.07
C LEU A 124 -2.16 17.24 2.42
N LYS A 125 -1.90 16.53 3.51
CA LYS A 125 -2.15 16.99 4.87
C LYS A 125 -1.07 16.52 5.83
N GLN A 126 -0.92 17.32 6.89
CA GLN A 126 -0.09 17.03 8.06
C GLN A 126 -0.99 16.78 9.26
N VAL A 127 -0.70 15.71 9.98
CA VAL A 127 -1.47 15.24 11.14
C VAL A 127 -0.51 14.74 12.22
N LYS A 128 -1.03 14.42 13.41
CA LYS A 128 -0.18 14.07 14.56
C LYS A 128 0.14 12.59 14.66
N ASP A 129 -0.71 11.74 14.10
CA ASP A 129 -0.57 10.30 14.18
C ASP A 129 -1.14 9.60 12.95
N ILE A 130 -0.80 8.31 12.85
CA ILE A 130 -1.18 7.47 11.70
C ILE A 130 -2.69 7.27 11.61
N GLU A 131 -3.42 7.25 12.72
CA GLU A 131 -4.88 7.05 12.73
C GLU A 131 -5.59 8.27 12.16
N GLU A 132 -5.14 9.47 12.52
CA GLU A 132 -5.60 10.72 11.93
C GLU A 132 -5.31 10.76 10.43
N ALA A 133 -4.14 10.28 9.98
CA ALA A 133 -3.80 10.18 8.55
C ALA A 133 -4.75 9.23 7.80
N TYR A 134 -5.06 8.07 8.39
CA TYR A 134 -6.05 7.15 7.84
C TYR A 134 -7.43 7.78 7.74
N ASN A 135 -7.86 8.54 8.75
CA ASN A 135 -9.15 9.20 8.77
C ASN A 135 -9.24 10.26 7.68
N GLU A 136 -8.21 11.09 7.52
CA GLU A 136 -8.14 12.11 6.46
C GLU A 136 -8.23 11.49 5.06
N LEU A 137 -7.44 10.44 4.81
CA LEU A 137 -7.49 9.69 3.54
C LEU A 137 -8.85 9.01 3.32
N ARG A 138 -9.48 8.50 4.37
CA ARG A 138 -10.81 7.88 4.28
C ARG A 138 -11.88 8.91 3.94
N THR A 139 -11.87 10.07 4.58
CA THR A 139 -12.82 11.16 4.33
C THR A 139 -12.75 11.60 2.87
N ILE A 140 -11.56 11.93 2.38
CA ILE A 140 -11.43 12.37 0.97
C ILE A 140 -11.79 11.26 -0.02
N GLY A 141 -11.50 9.99 0.30
CA GLY A 141 -11.94 8.85 -0.51
C GLY A 141 -13.47 8.74 -0.56
N ALA A 142 -14.14 8.91 0.57
CA ALA A 142 -15.60 8.88 0.68
C ALA A 142 -16.26 10.05 -0.07
N ASP A 143 -15.71 11.26 0.05
CA ASP A 143 -16.22 12.45 -0.64
C ASP A 143 -16.20 12.27 -2.17
N VAL A 144 -15.13 11.67 -2.71
CA VAL A 144 -15.04 11.35 -4.14
C VAL A 144 -16.08 10.32 -4.54
N LEU A 145 -16.22 9.23 -3.79
CA LEU A 145 -17.21 8.19 -4.09
C LEU A 145 -18.64 8.76 -4.09
N ALA A 146 -18.99 9.56 -3.08
CA ALA A 146 -20.29 10.23 -3.01
C ALA A 146 -20.53 11.15 -4.22
N SER A 147 -19.51 11.90 -4.66
CA SER A 147 -19.65 12.78 -5.84
C SER A 147 -19.87 12.02 -7.15
N ILE A 148 -19.32 10.80 -7.28
CA ILE A 148 -19.50 9.95 -8.46
C ILE A 148 -20.92 9.38 -8.48
N ASP A 149 -21.42 8.92 -7.33
CA ASP A 149 -22.78 8.38 -7.20
C ASP A 149 -23.83 9.45 -7.53
N GLU A 150 -23.69 10.67 -7.01
CA GLU A 150 -24.58 11.79 -7.32
C GLU A 150 -24.61 12.13 -8.82
N HIS A 151 -23.46 12.08 -9.51
CA HIS A 151 -23.40 12.32 -10.95
C HIS A 151 -24.05 11.20 -11.75
N SER A 152 -23.87 9.93 -11.33
CA SER A 152 -24.52 8.78 -11.97
C SER A 152 -26.04 8.88 -11.90
N ASP A 153 -26.57 9.26 -10.74
CA ASP A 153 -28.00 9.44 -10.52
C ASP A 153 -28.57 10.59 -11.37
N ALA A 154 -27.84 11.71 -11.44
CA ALA A 154 -28.24 12.87 -12.26
C ALA A 154 -28.28 12.54 -13.76
N VAL A 155 -27.30 11.77 -14.28
CA VAL A 155 -27.27 11.31 -15.68
C VAL A 155 -28.41 10.32 -15.97
N THR A 156 -28.67 9.40 -15.04
CA THR A 156 -29.75 8.42 -15.18
C THR A 156 -31.12 9.11 -15.22
N GLN A 157 -31.32 10.10 -14.34
CA GLN A 157 -32.56 10.88 -14.32
C GLN A 157 -32.75 11.71 -15.59
N THR A 158 -31.71 12.36 -16.10
CA THR A 158 -31.81 13.14 -17.36
C THR A 158 -32.08 12.25 -18.57
N LEU A 159 -31.51 11.04 -18.64
CA LEU A 159 -31.83 10.07 -19.69
C LEU A 159 -33.28 9.60 -19.62
N TYR A 160 -33.79 9.32 -18.42
CA TYR A 160 -35.19 8.93 -18.21
C TYR A 160 -36.15 10.05 -18.64
N ASP A 161 -35.88 11.29 -18.24
CA ASP A 161 -36.71 12.45 -18.59
C ASP A 161 -36.67 12.76 -20.09
N SER A 162 -35.50 12.59 -20.73
CA SER A 162 -35.33 12.77 -22.18
C SER A 162 -36.09 11.72 -22.99
N THR A 163 -36.21 10.49 -22.47
CA THR A 163 -36.90 9.39 -23.15
C THR A 163 -38.42 9.54 -23.07
N ASN A 164 -38.94 10.14 -21.98
CA ASN A 164 -40.37 10.36 -21.78
C ASN A 164 -40.91 11.63 -22.48
N GLN A 165 -40.06 12.57 -22.89
CA GLN A 165 -40.47 13.75 -23.66
C GLN A 165 -40.71 13.47 -25.16
N VAL A 166 -40.34 12.28 -25.68
CA VAL A 166 -40.46 11.94 -27.11
C VAL A 166 -41.80 11.26 -27.43
N THR A 167 -42.66 11.00 -26.44
CA THR A 167 -43.91 10.23 -26.57
C THR A 167 -45.21 11.04 -26.52
N GLU A 168 -45.18 12.38 -26.64
CA GLU A 168 -46.38 13.21 -26.79
C GLU A 168 -46.48 13.89 -28.16
#